data_AF-A0A5C4MUY0-F1
#
_entry.id   AF-A0A5C4MUY0-F1
#
_cell.length_a   1.000
_cell.length_b   1.000
_cell.length_c   1.000
_cell.angle_alpha   90.00
_cell.angle_beta   90.00
_cell.angle_gamma   90.00
#
_symmetry.space_group_name_H-M   'P 1'
#
loop_
_entity.id
_entity.type
_entity.pdbx_description
1 polymer ?
#
loop_
_entity_poly.entity_id
_entity_poly.type
_entity_poly.pdbx_seq_one_letter_code
_entity_poly.pdbx_strand_id
1 'polypeptide(L)'
;MSWHTATAILGVLLLGACTQQAQSPFPPVRPVEPQELEFAALDSSYQRMFERSLTEAPFANGALAVIAPQGDEMASYRLVPCQGGAAICGGGPAGPAGRLVRTPDWFVVQGLYGRTFWLSHGGDGYLERNGQLVPLSWETRGAGTGDGDAPSLDTPYRHD
;
A
#
# COMPACT_ATOMS: atom_id res chain seq x y z
N MET A 1 0.83 27.40 81.64
CA MET A 1 1.51 28.56 81.03
C MET A 1 1.34 28.49 79.53
N SER A 2 0.90 29.61 79.00
CA SER A 2 0.53 29.97 77.63
C SER A 2 1.66 29.83 76.59
N TRP A 3 1.29 29.50 75.34
CA TRP A 3 1.56 30.25 74.09
C TRP A 3 1.23 29.38 72.86
N HIS A 4 0.19 29.73 72.09
CA HIS A 4 0.21 30.44 70.79
C HIS A 4 0.70 29.55 69.63
N THR A 5 -0.23 28.94 68.88
CA THR A 5 -0.74 29.37 67.56
C THR A 5 0.31 29.43 66.45
N ALA A 6 0.13 28.66 65.37
CA ALA A 6 0.06 29.15 63.98
C ALA A 6 0.31 28.01 62.96
N THR A 7 -0.68 27.80 62.08
CA THR A 7 -0.59 27.85 60.59
C THR A 7 0.53 27.03 59.93
N ALA A 8 0.28 26.14 58.96
CA ALA A 8 -0.40 26.48 57.71
C ALA A 8 -0.94 25.26 56.96
N ILE A 9 -2.21 25.37 56.58
CA ILE A 9 -2.86 24.59 55.53
C ILE A 9 -2.25 25.07 54.21
N LEU A 10 -1.38 24.26 53.61
CA LEU A 10 -0.78 24.53 52.31
C LEU A 10 -0.80 23.22 51.54
N GLY A 11 -1.89 22.96 50.81
CA GLY A 11 -1.97 21.70 50.08
C GLY A 11 -3.26 21.37 49.36
N VAL A 12 -4.11 22.33 48.97
CA VAL A 12 -5.29 22.00 48.14
C VAL A 12 -5.62 23.15 47.17
N LEU A 13 -4.72 23.51 46.24
CA LEU A 13 -5.06 24.44 45.14
C LEU A 13 -4.32 24.15 43.81
N LEU A 14 -3.95 22.90 43.51
CA LEU A 14 -3.25 22.56 42.24
C LEU A 14 -3.86 21.41 41.43
N LEU A 15 -5.15 21.07 41.61
CA LEU A 15 -5.79 19.97 40.85
C LEU A 15 -7.05 20.40 40.06
N GLY A 16 -7.21 21.68 39.75
CA GLY A 16 -8.43 22.21 39.13
C GLY A 16 -8.35 22.63 37.65
N ALA A 17 -7.23 22.49 36.96
CA ALA A 17 -7.03 23.13 35.64
C ALA A 17 -7.05 22.21 34.40
N CYS A 18 -7.63 21.00 34.49
CA CYS A 18 -7.82 20.12 33.33
C CYS A 18 -9.28 19.65 33.21
N THR A 19 -10.26 20.53 33.34
CA THR A 19 -11.67 20.16 33.11
C THR A 19 -12.42 21.13 32.21
N GLN A 20 -11.81 21.57 31.09
CA GLN A 20 -12.61 22.05 29.96
C GLN A 20 -11.81 22.16 28.68
N GLN A 21 -11.68 21.03 27.99
CA GLN A 21 -11.54 21.06 26.55
C GLN A 21 -12.34 19.89 25.99
N ALA A 22 -13.66 20.05 26.00
CA ALA A 22 -14.54 19.31 25.10
C ALA A 22 -14.29 19.83 23.67
N GLN A 23 -13.08 19.60 23.15
CA GLN A 23 -12.83 19.64 21.73
C GLN A 23 -13.53 18.43 21.15
N SER A 24 -14.60 18.67 20.41
CA SER A 24 -15.11 17.68 19.47
C SER A 24 -13.91 17.16 18.67
N PRO A 25 -13.64 15.84 18.64
CA PRO A 25 -12.40 15.30 18.08
C PRO A 25 -12.27 15.48 16.55
N PHE A 26 -13.24 16.13 15.92
CA PHE A 26 -13.29 16.35 14.49
C PHE A 26 -13.49 17.84 14.20
N PRO A 27 -12.61 18.47 13.38
CA PRO A 27 -12.88 19.81 12.88
C PRO A 27 -14.21 19.80 12.08
N PRO A 28 -14.93 20.93 12.00
CA PRO A 28 -16.11 21.01 11.15
C PRO A 28 -15.72 20.64 9.71
N VAL A 29 -16.41 19.66 9.14
CA VAL A 29 -16.24 19.26 7.74
C VAL A 29 -16.61 20.47 6.89
N ARG A 30 -15.59 21.17 6.38
CA ARG A 30 -15.82 22.24 5.41
C ARG A 30 -16.23 21.59 4.09
N PRO A 31 -17.25 22.10 3.40
CA PRO A 31 -17.48 21.73 2.01
C PRO A 31 -16.18 21.99 1.23
N VAL A 32 -15.61 20.94 0.66
CA VAL A 32 -14.44 21.07 -0.21
C VAL A 32 -14.88 21.78 -1.47
N GLU A 33 -14.23 22.89 -1.83
CA GLU A 33 -14.60 23.61 -3.05
C GLU A 33 -14.20 22.81 -4.30
N PRO A 34 -14.98 22.86 -5.40
CA PRO A 34 -14.69 22.10 -6.62
C PRO A 34 -13.27 22.31 -7.17
N GLN A 35 -12.70 23.51 -7.01
CA GLN A 35 -11.33 23.81 -7.43
C GLN A 35 -10.28 23.03 -6.62
N GLU A 36 -10.49 22.83 -5.31
CA GLU A 36 -9.58 22.04 -4.47
C GLU A 36 -9.58 20.56 -4.87
N LEU A 37 -10.74 20.02 -5.28
CA LEU A 37 -10.85 18.67 -5.83
C LEU A 37 -10.11 18.53 -7.17
N GLU A 38 -10.16 19.55 -8.02
CA GLU A 38 -9.45 19.57 -9.31
C GLU A 38 -7.93 19.60 -9.12
N PHE A 39 -7.42 20.43 -8.22
CA PHE A 39 -5.98 20.46 -7.89
C PHE A 39 -5.49 19.15 -7.26
N ALA A 40 -6.23 18.57 -6.32
CA ALA A 40 -5.87 17.29 -5.71
C ALA A 40 -5.87 16.15 -6.74
N ALA A 41 -6.82 16.14 -7.68
CA ALA A 41 -6.85 15.18 -8.77
C ALA A 41 -5.66 15.35 -9.72
N LEU A 42 -5.31 16.59 -10.07
CA LEU A 42 -4.13 16.92 -10.89
C LEU A 42 -2.84 16.43 -10.24
N ASP A 43 -2.64 16.68 -8.93
CA ASP A 43 -1.45 16.22 -8.21
C ASP A 43 -1.31 14.69 -8.25
N SER A 44 -2.38 13.95 -7.93
CA SER A 44 -2.37 12.48 -7.99
C SER A 44 -2.10 11.95 -9.41
N SER A 45 -2.60 12.64 -10.44
CA SER A 45 -2.36 12.27 -11.84
C SER A 45 -0.89 12.49 -12.25
N TYR A 46 -0.29 13.58 -11.77
CA TYR A 46 1.09 13.91 -12.04
C TYR A 46 2.05 12.96 -11.32
N GLN A 47 1.80 12.66 -10.03
CA GLN A 47 2.56 11.68 -9.26
C GLN A 47 2.55 10.31 -9.94
N ARG A 48 1.36 9.82 -10.34
CA ARG A 48 1.24 8.58 -11.13
C ARG A 48 2.07 8.61 -12.41
N MET A 49 2.01 9.71 -13.16
CA MET A 49 2.76 9.84 -14.41
C MET A 49 4.26 9.78 -14.15
N PHE A 50 4.73 10.46 -13.10
CA PHE A 50 6.13 10.47 -12.69
C PHE A 50 6.60 9.07 -12.28
N GLU A 51 5.89 8.40 -11.36
CA GLU A 51 6.17 7.03 -10.94
C GLU A 51 6.22 6.08 -12.14
N ARG A 52 5.21 6.09 -13.02
CA ARG A 52 5.18 5.23 -14.22
C ARG A 52 6.34 5.49 -15.18
N SER A 53 6.86 6.71 -15.22
CA SER A 53 7.94 7.09 -16.13
C SER A 53 9.34 6.78 -15.60
N LEU A 54 9.51 6.72 -14.29
CA LEU A 54 10.82 6.57 -13.64
C LEU A 54 11.02 5.25 -12.91
N THR A 55 9.94 4.50 -12.67
CA THR A 55 10.01 3.25 -11.91
C THR A 55 9.49 2.07 -12.71
N GLU A 56 9.98 0.89 -12.37
CA GLU A 56 9.65 -0.34 -13.08
C GLU A 56 8.19 -0.75 -12.85
N ALA A 57 7.48 -1.07 -13.94
CA ALA A 57 6.14 -1.64 -13.85
C ALA A 57 6.20 -3.15 -13.54
N PRO A 58 5.30 -3.68 -12.69
CA PRO A 58 5.18 -5.11 -12.44
C PRO A 58 5.07 -5.92 -13.74
N PHE A 59 5.83 -7.01 -13.82
CA PHE A 59 5.91 -7.92 -14.96
C PHE A 59 6.51 -7.35 -16.26
N ALA A 60 6.96 -6.10 -16.29
CA ALA A 60 7.59 -5.51 -17.48
C ALA A 60 8.81 -6.32 -17.94
N ASN A 61 9.61 -6.82 -16.98
CA ASN A 61 10.76 -7.68 -17.25
C ASN A 61 10.50 -9.16 -16.89
N GLY A 62 9.25 -9.61 -16.93
CA GLY A 62 8.89 -11.01 -16.79
C GLY A 62 8.49 -11.44 -15.37
N ALA A 63 9.00 -12.58 -14.92
CA ALA A 63 8.55 -13.18 -13.65
C ALA A 63 9.00 -12.38 -12.43
N LEU A 64 8.11 -12.29 -11.44
CA LEU A 64 8.38 -11.61 -10.17
C LEU A 64 8.74 -12.60 -9.06
N ALA A 65 9.71 -12.21 -8.25
CA ALA A 65 9.88 -12.71 -6.89
C ALA A 65 9.23 -11.70 -5.92
N VAL A 66 8.41 -12.18 -5.01
CA VAL A 66 7.72 -11.35 -4.01
C VAL A 66 8.10 -11.84 -2.63
N ILE A 67 8.39 -10.93 -1.72
CA ILE A 67 8.71 -11.23 -0.33
C ILE A 67 7.74 -10.44 0.57
N ALA A 68 7.14 -11.12 1.54
CA ALA A 68 6.23 -10.48 2.50
C ALA A 68 6.30 -11.17 3.87
N PRO A 69 6.04 -10.46 4.98
CA PRO A 69 6.00 -11.05 6.32
C PRO A 69 4.87 -12.09 6.46
N GLN A 70 5.13 -13.18 7.17
CA GLN A 70 4.18 -14.23 7.54
C GLN A 70 4.41 -14.62 9.01
N GLY A 71 3.68 -13.98 9.92
CA GLY A 71 3.99 -14.08 11.35
C GLY A 71 5.38 -13.48 11.61
N ASP A 72 6.23 -14.24 12.29
CA ASP A 72 7.62 -13.86 12.61
C ASP A 72 8.62 -14.26 11.51
N GLU A 73 8.15 -14.83 10.40
CA GLU A 73 8.97 -15.28 9.28
C GLU A 73 8.74 -14.42 8.03
N MET A 74 9.65 -14.54 7.06
CA MET A 74 9.47 -13.99 5.72
C MET A 74 9.06 -15.10 4.77
N ALA A 75 8.04 -14.84 3.95
CA ALA A 75 7.56 -15.76 2.95
C ALA A 75 7.82 -15.23 1.55
N SER A 76 8.25 -16.13 0.66
CA SER A 76 8.60 -15.82 -0.73
C SER A 76 7.60 -16.43 -1.70
N TYR A 77 7.17 -15.65 -2.69
CA TYR A 77 6.25 -16.07 -3.74
C TYR A 77 6.89 -15.84 -5.09
N ARG A 78 6.45 -16.61 -6.08
CA ARG A 78 6.88 -16.45 -7.46
C ARG A 78 5.66 -16.28 -8.34
N LEU A 79 5.58 -15.15 -9.03
CA LEU A 79 4.47 -14.80 -9.92
C LEU A 79 4.99 -14.78 -11.36
N VAL A 80 4.41 -15.60 -12.22
CA VAL A 80 4.91 -15.80 -13.58
C VAL A 80 3.79 -15.55 -14.59
N PRO A 81 3.95 -14.61 -15.53
CA PRO A 81 3.05 -14.50 -16.66
C PRO A 81 2.93 -15.84 -17.40
N CYS A 82 1.71 -16.32 -17.62
CA CYS A 82 1.45 -17.63 -18.21
C CYS A 82 0.25 -17.59 -19.16
N GLN A 83 -0.03 -18.71 -19.82
CA GLN A 83 -1.12 -18.83 -20.80
C GLN A 83 -1.04 -17.77 -21.91
N GLY A 84 0.17 -17.56 -22.45
CA GLY A 84 0.41 -16.53 -23.47
C GLY A 84 0.20 -15.10 -22.95
N GLY A 85 0.30 -14.88 -21.64
CA GLY A 85 0.04 -13.60 -20.98
C GLY A 85 -1.39 -13.44 -20.47
N ALA A 86 -2.33 -14.35 -20.76
CA ALA A 86 -3.70 -14.16 -20.29
C ALA A 86 -3.87 -14.28 -18.76
N ALA A 87 -2.90 -14.87 -18.05
CA ALA A 87 -2.96 -15.11 -16.61
C ALA A 87 -1.61 -14.93 -15.91
N ILE A 88 -1.63 -14.88 -14.59
CA ILE A 88 -0.43 -14.98 -13.75
C ILE A 88 -0.47 -16.31 -13.02
N CYS A 89 0.57 -17.12 -13.15
CA CYS A 89 0.70 -18.41 -12.50
C CYS A 89 1.64 -18.33 -11.29
N GLY A 90 1.29 -19.05 -10.22
CA GLY A 90 2.11 -19.18 -9.02
C GLY A 90 3.21 -20.23 -9.17
N GLY A 91 4.44 -19.94 -8.77
CA GLY A 91 5.55 -20.91 -8.68
C GLY A 91 6.27 -21.18 -10.01
N GLY A 92 5.55 -21.12 -11.14
CA GLY A 92 6.08 -21.33 -12.47
C GLY A 92 5.00 -21.23 -13.57
N PRO A 93 5.39 -21.32 -14.86
CA PRO A 93 4.44 -21.20 -15.98
C PRO A 93 3.32 -22.24 -16.00
N ALA A 94 3.53 -23.40 -15.39
CA ALA A 94 2.57 -24.50 -15.28
C ALA A 94 1.87 -24.58 -13.90
N GLY A 95 2.06 -23.56 -13.06
CA GLY A 95 1.45 -23.53 -11.73
C GLY A 95 -0.03 -23.12 -11.73
N PRO A 96 -0.66 -23.03 -10.55
CA PRO A 96 -2.02 -22.52 -10.42
C PRO A 96 -2.13 -21.13 -11.04
N ALA A 97 -3.16 -20.90 -11.83
CA ALA A 97 -3.42 -19.63 -12.50
C ALA A 97 -4.30 -18.72 -11.64
N GLY A 98 -3.94 -17.44 -11.61
CA GLY A 98 -4.68 -16.36 -10.99
C GLY A 98 -4.97 -15.26 -12.01
N ARG A 99 -5.76 -14.29 -11.56
CA ARG A 99 -6.23 -13.19 -12.39
C ARG A 99 -5.41 -11.94 -12.12
N LEU A 100 -4.95 -11.27 -13.18
CA LEU A 100 -4.43 -9.91 -13.10
C LEU A 100 -5.55 -8.90 -13.35
N VAL A 101 -5.68 -7.92 -12.48
CA VAL A 101 -6.54 -6.74 -12.64
C VAL A 101 -5.66 -5.50 -12.55
N ARG A 102 -5.79 -4.58 -13.49
CA ARG A 102 -5.08 -3.30 -13.47
C ARG A 102 -6.00 -2.20 -13.00
N THR A 103 -5.47 -1.36 -12.12
CA THR A 103 -6.11 -0.12 -11.66
C THR A 103 -5.17 1.05 -11.98
N PRO A 104 -5.57 2.31 -11.76
CA PRO A 104 -4.67 3.45 -11.97
C PRO A 104 -3.36 3.36 -11.18
N ASP A 105 -3.38 2.77 -9.98
CA ASP A 105 -2.23 2.79 -9.08
C ASP A 105 -1.60 1.39 -8.89
N TRP A 106 -2.35 0.32 -9.17
CA TRP A 106 -1.98 -1.05 -8.80
C TRP A 106 -2.14 -2.09 -9.91
N PHE A 107 -1.23 -3.07 -9.89
CA PHE A 107 -1.38 -4.37 -10.52
C PHE A 107 -1.81 -5.38 -9.46
N VAL A 108 -3.05 -5.87 -9.57
CA VAL A 108 -3.69 -6.69 -8.56
C VAL A 108 -3.76 -8.13 -9.04
N VAL A 109 -3.00 -9.03 -8.40
CA VAL A 109 -3.00 -10.47 -8.72
C VAL A 109 -3.86 -11.21 -7.69
N GLN A 110 -4.94 -11.83 -8.16
CA GLN A 110 -5.93 -12.49 -7.32
C GLN A 110 -5.93 -14.01 -7.52
N GLY A 111 -6.28 -14.74 -6.46
CA GLY A 111 -6.56 -16.18 -6.54
C GLY A 111 -5.32 -17.07 -6.48
N LEU A 112 -4.14 -16.52 -6.19
CA LEU A 112 -2.91 -17.28 -5.99
C LEU A 112 -2.58 -17.38 -4.51
N TYR A 113 -2.15 -18.56 -4.07
CA TYR A 113 -1.72 -18.82 -2.70
C TYR A 113 -2.78 -18.50 -1.62
N GLY A 114 -4.06 -18.40 -2.00
CA GLY A 114 -5.15 -17.95 -1.12
C GLY A 114 -5.06 -16.47 -0.73
N ARG A 115 -4.45 -15.63 -1.59
CA ARG A 115 -4.12 -14.22 -1.30
C ARG A 115 -4.40 -13.31 -2.50
N THR A 116 -4.33 -12.01 -2.23
CA THR A 116 -4.31 -10.96 -3.27
C THR A 116 -3.02 -10.16 -3.15
N PHE A 117 -2.30 -10.02 -4.25
CA PHE A 117 -1.07 -9.22 -4.32
C PHE A 117 -1.39 -7.88 -4.98
N TRP A 118 -1.20 -6.80 -4.25
CA TRP A 118 -1.31 -5.43 -4.72
C TRP A 118 0.10 -4.92 -5.01
N LEU A 119 0.47 -4.81 -6.27
CA LEU A 119 1.81 -4.44 -6.70
C LEU A 119 1.79 -3.01 -7.25
N SER A 120 2.53 -2.11 -6.64
CA SER A 120 2.79 -0.76 -7.17
C SER A 120 3.91 -0.82 -8.19
N HIS A 121 4.17 0.30 -8.87
CA HIS A 121 5.44 0.45 -9.60
C HIS A 121 6.60 0.59 -8.60
N GLY A 122 7.82 0.24 -9.02
CA GLY A 122 9.03 0.50 -8.23
C GLY A 122 9.40 -0.54 -7.17
N GLY A 123 8.73 -1.69 -7.11
CA GLY A 123 9.18 -2.83 -6.32
C GLY A 123 8.51 -3.03 -4.96
N ASP A 124 7.44 -2.31 -4.65
CA ASP A 124 6.72 -2.41 -3.38
C ASP A 124 5.24 -2.78 -3.54
N GLY A 125 4.51 -2.79 -2.42
CA GLY A 125 3.06 -2.93 -2.39
C GLY A 125 2.54 -3.66 -1.16
N TYR A 126 1.41 -4.35 -1.31
CA TYR A 126 0.74 -5.04 -0.22
C TYR A 126 0.29 -6.46 -0.56
N LEU A 127 0.42 -7.37 0.40
CA LEU A 127 -0.18 -8.70 0.37
C LEU A 127 -1.43 -8.70 1.24
N GLU A 128 -2.57 -9.00 0.63
CA GLU A 128 -3.82 -9.18 1.35
C GLU A 128 -4.04 -10.65 1.69
N ARG A 129 -4.29 -10.92 2.98
CA ARG A 129 -4.70 -12.23 3.48
C ARG A 129 -5.74 -12.05 4.58
N ASN A 130 -6.87 -12.76 4.49
CA ASN A 130 -7.94 -12.69 5.49
C ASN A 130 -8.37 -11.24 5.82
N GLY A 131 -8.40 -10.35 4.82
CA GLY A 131 -8.72 -8.93 4.98
C GLY A 131 -7.62 -8.06 5.62
N GLN A 132 -6.47 -8.63 5.98
CA GLN A 132 -5.31 -7.88 6.46
C GLN A 132 -4.35 -7.58 5.32
N LEU A 133 -3.96 -6.32 5.19
CA LEU A 133 -2.87 -5.87 4.31
C LEU A 133 -1.56 -5.89 5.08
N VAL A 134 -0.54 -6.54 4.50
CA VAL A 134 0.84 -6.48 5.00
C VAL A 134 1.76 -5.96 3.90
N PRO A 135 2.78 -5.15 4.22
CA PRO A 135 3.70 -4.66 3.21
C PRO A 135 4.44 -5.83 2.55
N LEU A 136 4.68 -5.71 1.25
CA LEU A 136 5.53 -6.61 0.49
C LEU A 136 6.58 -5.82 -0.29
N SER A 137 7.59 -6.55 -0.74
CA SER A 137 8.51 -6.07 -1.78
C SER A 137 8.52 -7.08 -2.92
N TRP A 138 8.71 -6.61 -4.13
CA TRP A 138 8.87 -7.44 -5.31
C TRP A 138 10.05 -6.97 -6.15
N GLU A 139 10.63 -7.92 -6.86
CA GLU A 139 11.66 -7.67 -7.87
C GLU A 139 11.35 -8.52 -9.10
N THR A 140 11.69 -8.04 -10.29
CA THR A 140 11.78 -8.93 -11.43
C THR A 140 13.00 -9.82 -11.26
N ARG A 141 12.86 -11.13 -11.49
CA ARG A 141 14.06 -11.97 -11.64
C ARG A 141 14.67 -11.65 -13.00
N GLY A 142 15.44 -10.56 -13.05
CA GLY A 142 15.93 -9.96 -14.29
C GLY A 142 17.11 -9.01 -14.11
N ALA A 143 18.20 -9.47 -13.48
CA ALA A 143 19.54 -8.89 -13.67
C ALA A 143 20.53 -9.92 -14.26
N GLY A 144 20.06 -10.88 -15.07
CA GLY A 144 20.89 -11.87 -15.76
C GLY A 144 20.16 -12.59 -16.91
N THR A 145 20.47 -12.19 -18.15
CA THR A 145 20.33 -12.96 -19.41
C THR A 145 19.06 -13.81 -19.64
N GLY A 146 17.86 -13.22 -19.54
CA GLY A 146 16.62 -13.83 -20.09
C GLY A 146 16.27 -13.22 -21.46
N ASP A 147 15.69 -14.00 -22.37
CA ASP A 147 15.58 -13.74 -23.82
C ASP A 147 14.73 -12.52 -24.27
N GLY A 148 14.32 -11.62 -23.38
CA GLY A 148 13.64 -10.37 -23.76
C GLY A 148 12.18 -10.53 -24.21
N ASP A 149 11.62 -11.74 -24.17
CA ASP A 149 10.21 -12.01 -24.48
C ASP A 149 9.32 -11.66 -23.27
N ALA A 150 9.14 -10.36 -23.04
CA ALA A 150 8.16 -9.83 -22.09
C ALA A 150 6.75 -10.37 -22.41
N PRO A 151 5.88 -10.59 -21.41
CA PRO A 151 4.47 -10.83 -21.71
C PRO A 151 3.86 -9.54 -22.30
N SER A 152 3.35 -9.61 -23.53
CA SER A 152 2.50 -8.56 -24.10
C SER A 152 1.14 -8.56 -23.38
N LEU A 153 1.10 -8.05 -22.16
CA LEU A 153 -0.14 -7.79 -21.43
C LEU A 153 -0.78 -6.50 -21.95
N ASP A 154 -1.10 -6.49 -23.24
CA ASP A 154 -2.02 -5.54 -23.86
C ASP A 154 -3.43 -5.88 -23.36
N THR A 155 -3.73 -5.46 -22.14
CA THR A 155 -5.05 -4.88 -21.94
C THR A 155 -4.94 -3.46 -22.47
N PRO A 156 -5.64 -3.08 -23.55
CA PRO A 156 -5.65 -1.69 -23.98
C PRO A 156 -6.34 -0.89 -22.88
N TYR A 157 -5.56 -0.33 -21.96
CA TYR A 157 -6.02 0.79 -21.17
C TYR A 157 -6.11 1.97 -22.12
N ARG A 158 -7.32 2.23 -22.60
CA ARG A 158 -7.61 3.32 -23.50
C ARG A 158 -7.55 4.61 -22.67
N HIS A 159 -6.68 5.53 -23.10
CA HIS A 159 -6.56 6.88 -22.54
C HIS A 159 -7.55 7.84 -23.22
N ASP A 160 -8.80 7.41 -23.39
CA ASP A 160 -9.88 8.32 -23.80
C ASP A 160 -10.61 8.93 -22.60
#